data_AF-A0A9J7LEJ7-F1
#
_entry.id   AF-A0A9J7LEJ7-F1
#
_cell.length_a   1.000
_cell.length_b   1.000
_cell.length_c   1.000
_cell.angle_alpha   90.00
_cell.angle_beta   90.00
_cell.angle_gamma   90.00
#
_symmetry.space_group_name_H-M   'P 1'
#
loop_
_entity.id
_entity.type
_entity.pdbx_description
1 polymer ?
#
loop_
_entity_poly.entity_id
_entity_poly.type
_entity_poly.pdbx_seq_one_letter_code
_entity_poly.pdbx_strand_id
1 'polypeptide(L)'
;MSEGEEKKEVKPETDHINLKVHGQDGSVVQFKIKRHTALKKLIHAYCERAGVRKEGVRFRFDGNPINENDTPNMLDMDDGDTIDVFQQQTGGRS
;
A
#
# COMPACT_ATOMS: atom_id res chain seq x y z
N MET A 1 31.41 -11.20 7.66
CA MET A 1 30.54 -10.01 7.58
C MET A 1 29.36 -10.35 6.70
N SER A 2 28.18 -10.46 7.30
CA SER A 2 26.85 -10.30 6.69
C SER A 2 25.85 -10.46 7.83
N GLU A 3 25.84 -9.48 8.74
CA GLU A 3 24.70 -9.25 9.61
C GLU A 3 23.63 -8.54 8.80
N GLY A 4 22.42 -9.06 8.88
CA GLY A 4 21.23 -8.53 8.20
C GLY A 4 19.99 -9.19 8.78
N GLU A 5 19.95 -9.23 10.11
CA GLU A 5 18.80 -9.38 11.02
C GLU A 5 17.55 -10.09 10.48
N GLU A 6 17.46 -11.37 10.86
CA GLU A 6 16.21 -12.08 11.08
C GLU A 6 15.46 -11.42 12.25
N LYS A 7 14.36 -10.70 11.97
CA LYS A 7 13.38 -10.32 13.01
C LYS A 7 12.14 -11.19 12.92
N LYS A 8 12.17 -12.29 13.68
CA LYS A 8 11.02 -13.11 14.04
C LYS A 8 10.56 -12.70 15.44
N GLU A 9 9.51 -11.88 15.55
CA GLU A 9 8.87 -11.56 16.84
C GLU A 9 7.34 -11.60 16.76
N VAL A 10 6.82 -12.71 17.31
CA VAL A 10 5.59 -12.98 18.09
C VAL A 10 4.39 -12.02 17.99
N LYS A 11 3.23 -12.64 17.69
CA LYS A 11 1.85 -12.12 17.58
C LYS A 11 1.40 -11.24 18.76
N PRO A 12 0.76 -10.10 18.47
CA PRO A 12 -0.63 -9.90 18.86
C PRO A 12 -1.53 -10.09 17.64
N GLU A 13 -2.49 -11.00 17.75
CA GLU A 13 -3.30 -11.51 16.65
C GLU A 13 -4.52 -10.63 16.30
N THR A 14 -4.59 -9.37 16.77
CA THR A 14 -5.85 -8.59 16.71
C THR A 14 -5.81 -7.26 15.98
N ASP A 15 -4.64 -6.75 15.57
CA ASP A 15 -4.53 -5.37 15.02
C ASP A 15 -4.02 -5.29 13.57
N HIS A 16 -4.06 -6.41 12.86
CA HIS A 16 -3.78 -6.43 11.43
C HIS A 16 -5.09 -6.31 10.65
N ILE A 17 -5.10 -5.44 9.67
CA ILE A 17 -6.17 -5.33 8.68
C ILE A 17 -5.66 -5.82 7.33
N ASN A 18 -6.55 -6.40 6.55
CA ASN A 18 -6.29 -6.76 5.17
C ASN A 18 -6.78 -5.62 4.27
N LEU A 19 -5.88 -5.03 3.49
CA LEU A 19 -6.19 -4.02 2.49
C LEU A 19 -6.01 -4.62 1.10
N LYS A 20 -6.96 -4.37 0.21
CA LYS A 20 -6.94 -4.79 -1.19
C LYS A 20 -6.54 -3.61 -2.04
N VAL A 21 -5.47 -3.72 -2.78
CA VAL A 21 -5.00 -2.68 -3.70
C VAL A 21 -5.41 -3.07 -5.10
N HIS A 22 -6.37 -2.34 -5.67
CA HIS A 22 -6.83 -2.50 -7.04
C HIS A 22 -5.95 -1.68 -8.00
N GLY A 23 -5.24 -2.39 -8.87
CA GLY A 23 -4.53 -1.82 -10.00
C GLY A 23 -5.45 -1.52 -11.17
N GLN A 24 -5.04 -0.58 -12.01
CA GLN A 24 -5.77 -0.15 -13.20
C GLN A 24 -5.87 -1.26 -14.27
N ASP A 25 -4.93 -2.20 -14.25
CA ASP A 25 -4.88 -3.41 -15.07
C ASP A 25 -5.83 -4.53 -14.59
N GLY A 26 -6.61 -4.28 -13.53
CA GLY A 26 -7.52 -5.25 -12.92
C GLY A 26 -6.83 -6.21 -11.95
N SER A 27 -5.51 -6.07 -11.74
CA SER A 27 -4.79 -6.81 -10.71
C SER A 27 -5.19 -6.36 -9.31
N VAL A 28 -5.48 -7.32 -8.44
CA VAL A 28 -5.80 -7.05 -7.03
C VAL A 28 -4.68 -7.60 -6.16
N VAL A 29 -4.00 -6.72 -5.43
CA VAL A 29 -2.91 -7.09 -4.52
C VAL A 29 -3.38 -6.91 -3.09
N GLN A 30 -3.41 -7.99 -2.33
CA GLN A 30 -3.79 -7.95 -0.92
C GLN A 30 -2.56 -7.71 -0.04
N PHE A 31 -2.68 -6.79 0.90
CA PHE A 31 -1.66 -6.47 1.88
C PHE A 31 -2.20 -6.61 3.29
N LYS A 32 -1.41 -7.23 4.16
CA LYS A 32 -1.73 -7.35 5.58
C LYS A 32 -0.81 -6.42 6.37
N ILE A 33 -1.37 -5.38 6.97
CA ILE A 33 -0.61 -4.38 7.73
C ILE A 33 -1.31 -4.07 9.06
N LYS A 34 -0.57 -3.49 10.01
CA LYS A 34 -1.16 -3.04 11.28
C LYS A 34 -1.82 -1.68 11.11
N ARG A 35 -2.92 -1.42 11.84
CA ARG A 35 -3.67 -0.15 11.81
C ARG A 35 -2.82 1.09 12.12
N HIS A 36 -1.78 0.94 12.94
CA HIS A 36 -0.86 2.01 13.34
C HIS A 36 0.41 2.10 12.48
N THR A 37 0.56 1.26 11.47
CA THR A 37 1.73 1.29 10.58
C THR A 37 1.46 2.20 9.40
N ALA A 38 2.45 3.01 9.03
CA ALA A 38 2.37 3.88 7.86
C ALA A 38 2.22 3.10 6.56
N LEU A 39 1.42 3.63 5.63
CA LEU A 39 1.12 3.02 4.33
C LEU A 39 2.30 3.05 3.34
N LYS A 40 3.40 3.72 3.69
CA LYS A 40 4.66 3.74 2.91
C LYS A 40 5.12 2.38 2.43
N LYS A 41 5.06 1.35 3.29
CA LYS A 41 5.48 -0.02 2.94
C LYS A 41 4.60 -0.63 1.85
N LEU A 42 3.29 -0.41 1.94
CA LEU A 42 2.32 -0.88 0.94
C LEU A 42 2.59 -0.20 -0.41
N ILE A 43 2.79 1.12 -0.41
CA ILE A 43 3.09 1.88 -1.62
C ILE A 43 4.37 1.39 -2.28
N HIS A 44 5.45 1.26 -1.51
CA HIS A 44 6.73 0.75 -2.04
C HIS A 44 6.61 -0.66 -2.59
N ALA A 45 6.02 -1.58 -1.83
CA ALA A 45 5.85 -2.98 -2.26
C ALA A 45 4.96 -3.10 -3.51
N TYR A 46 3.90 -2.28 -3.60
CA TYR A 46 3.08 -2.21 -4.80
C TYR A 46 3.87 -1.66 -5.98
N CYS A 47 4.62 -0.57 -5.80
CA CYS A 47 5.46 0.02 -6.85
C CYS A 47 6.50 -0.99 -7.38
N GLU A 48 7.15 -1.74 -6.49
CA GLU A 48 8.09 -2.81 -6.88
C GLU A 48 7.39 -3.95 -7.63
N ARG A 49 6.20 -4.37 -7.17
CA ARG A 49 5.44 -5.47 -7.78
C ARG A 49 4.86 -5.11 -9.14
N ALA A 50 4.33 -3.90 -9.29
CA ALA A 50 3.76 -3.40 -10.54
C ALA A 50 4.81 -2.81 -11.48
N GLY A 51 6.06 -2.63 -11.02
CA GLY A 51 7.13 -2.03 -11.82
C GLY A 51 6.89 -0.55 -12.13
N VAL A 52 6.10 0.14 -11.31
CA VAL A 52 5.70 1.54 -11.49
C VAL A 52 6.45 2.43 -10.51
N ARG A 53 6.69 3.69 -10.90
CA ARG A 53 7.26 4.69 -10.00
C ARG A 53 6.15 5.30 -9.15
N LYS A 54 6.44 5.56 -7.87
CA LYS A 54 5.54 6.26 -6.94
C LYS A 54 5.03 7.60 -7.48
N GLU A 55 5.84 8.33 -8.25
CA GLU A 55 5.46 9.60 -8.87
C GLU A 55 4.49 9.44 -10.05
N GLY A 56 4.46 8.23 -10.62
CA GLY A 56 3.60 7.84 -11.73
C GLY A 56 2.31 7.14 -11.28
N VAL A 57 2.05 7.02 -9.98
CA VAL A 57 0.82 6.42 -9.45
C VAL A 57 0.25 7.23 -8.30
N ARG A 58 -1.08 7.24 -8.17
CA ARG A 58 -1.81 7.83 -7.06
C ARG A 58 -2.69 6.78 -6.43
N PHE A 59 -2.54 6.63 -5.12
CA PHE A 59 -3.37 5.77 -4.31
C PHE A 59 -4.54 6.59 -3.79
N ARG A 60 -5.75 6.05 -3.94
CA ARG A 60 -6.96 6.65 -3.40
C ARG A 60 -7.71 5.62 -2.57
N PHE A 61 -8.28 6.08 -1.46
CA PHE A 61 -9.17 5.31 -0.63
C PHE A 61 -10.47 6.09 -0.48
N ASP A 62 -11.59 5.50 -0.87
CA ASP A 62 -12.90 6.16 -0.86
C ASP A 62 -12.88 7.54 -1.54
N GLY A 63 -12.10 7.66 -2.62
CA GLY A 63 -11.89 8.92 -3.35
C GLY A 63 -10.87 9.89 -2.73
N ASN A 64 -10.49 9.71 -1.46
CA ASN A 64 -9.48 10.51 -0.77
C ASN A 64 -8.05 10.10 -1.18
N PRO A 65 -7.14 11.06 -1.44
CA PRO A 65 -5.75 10.75 -1.75
C PRO A 65 -5.03 10.20 -0.52
N ILE A 66 -4.30 9.09 -0.69
CA ILE A 66 -3.50 8.47 0.36
C ILE A 66 -2.04 8.89 0.20
N ASN A 67 -1.39 9.28 1.29
CA ASN A 67 0.04 9.54 1.34
C ASN A 67 0.81 8.40 2.03
N GLU A 68 2.12 8.37 1.82
CA GLU A 68 2.99 7.36 2.44
C GLU A 68 3.07 7.48 3.98
N ASN A 69 2.84 8.68 4.52
CA ASN A 69 2.84 8.92 5.97
C ASN A 69 1.48 8.65 6.62
N ASP A 70 0.43 8.46 5.83
CA ASP A 70 -0.89 8.17 6.38
C ASP A 70 -0.92 6.77 6.98
N THR A 71 -1.74 6.62 8.01
CA THR A 71 -2.00 5.34 8.66
C THR A 71 -3.42 4.91 8.36
N PRO A 72 -3.70 3.60 8.29
CA PRO A 72 -5.06 3.11 8.16
C PRO A 72 -6.02 3.68 9.19
N ASN A 73 -5.56 3.88 10.43
CA ASN A 73 -6.36 4.48 11.49
C ASN A 73 -6.76 5.94 11.19
N MET A 74 -5.87 6.74 10.58
CA MET A 74 -6.19 8.12 10.18
C MET A 74 -7.18 8.22 9.03
N LEU A 75 -7.23 7.19 8.19
CA LEU A 75 -8.12 7.10 7.03
C LEU A 75 -9.39 6.29 7.35
N ASP A 76 -9.61 5.93 8.61
CA ASP A 76 -10.71 5.07 9.07
C ASP A 76 -10.85 3.78 8.24
N MET A 77 -9.70 3.16 7.90
CA MET A 77 -9.65 1.90 7.16
C MET A 77 -9.83 0.68 8.08
N ASP A 78 -10.67 -0.23 7.62
CA ASP A 78 -11.04 -1.48 8.23
C ASP A 78 -10.53 -2.71 7.48
N ASP A 79 -10.82 -3.89 8.04
CA ASP A 79 -10.46 -5.16 7.41
C ASP A 79 -11.29 -5.39 6.14
N GLY A 80 -10.61 -5.66 5.04
CA GLY A 80 -11.21 -5.93 3.74
C GLY A 80 -11.37 -4.71 2.85
N ASP A 81 -10.90 -3.53 3.30
CA ASP A 81 -10.99 -2.28 2.55
C ASP A 81 -10.21 -2.30 1.24
N THR A 82 -10.64 -1.45 0.31
CA THR A 82 -10.10 -1.41 -1.05
C THR A 82 -9.49 -0.05 -1.37
N ILE A 83 -8.23 -0.06 -1.82
CA ILE A 83 -7.47 1.08 -2.28
C ILE A 83 -7.39 1.02 -3.80
N ASP A 84 -7.80 2.08 -4.46
CA ASP A 84 -7.69 2.22 -5.91
C ASP A 84 -6.37 2.88 -6.28
N VAL A 85 -5.67 2.29 -7.25
CA VAL A 85 -4.43 2.85 -7.81
C VAL A 85 -4.68 3.38 -9.20
N PHE A 86 -4.45 4.67 -9.36
CA PHE A 86 -4.52 5.37 -10.64
C PHE A 86 -3.11 5.64 -11.12
N GLN A 87 -2.77 5.20 -12.33
CA GLN A 87 -1.54 5.64 -12.94
C GLN A 87 -1.70 7.12 -13.32
N GLN A 88 -0.78 7.98 -12.85
CA GLN A 88 -0.66 9.31 -13.42
C GLN A 88 -0.27 9.12 -14.88
N GLN A 89 -1.23 9.32 -15.78
CA GLN A 89 -0.99 9.34 -17.21
C GLN A 89 -0.06 10.50 -17.52
N THR A 90 1.24 10.25 -17.46
CA THR A 90 2.24 11.09 -18.11
C THR A 90 2.10 10.82 -19.60
N GLY A 91 1.23 11.62 -20.24
CA GLY A 91 1.03 11.60 -21.70
C GLY A 91 2.36 11.52 -22.42
N GLY A 92 2.46 10.56 -23.34
CA GLY A 92 3.70 10.12 -23.96
C GLY A 92 4.57 11.27 -24.44
N ARG A 93 5.86 11.18 -24.14
CA ARG A 93 6.89 11.85 -24.94
C ARG A 93 6.88 11.15 -26.31
N SER A 94 6.32 11.83 -27.30
CA SER A 94 6.64 11.62 -28.71
C SER A 94 8.15 11.72 -28.96
#